data_AF-A0A947NXE8-F1
#
_entry.id   AF-A0A947NXE8-F1
#
_cell.length_a   1.000
_cell.length_b   1.000
_cell.length_c   1.000
_cell.angle_alpha   90.00
_cell.angle_beta   90.00
_cell.angle_gamma   90.00
#
_symmetry.space_group_name_H-M   'P 1'
#
loop_
_entity.id
_entity.type
_entity.pdbx_description
1 polymer ?
#
loop_
_entity_poly.entity_id
_entity_poly.type
_entity_poly.pdbx_seq_one_letter_code
_entity_poly.pdbx_strand_id
1 'polypeptide(L)'
;MHLFAPELYWSLTPEIRTEICNGCGLALAKFDFVPNHIYGLCISDACNIHDYMYHVGETLADKEEADRVFLNNMLRLIEAGTGWLKIFRRRRALKYYEAVTAFGGPAFWSGKNAASEFREVEAITN
;
A
#
# COMPACT_ATOMS: atom_id res chain seq x y z
N MET A 1 -9.85 -10.37 -15.53
CA MET A 1 -9.23 -10.03 -14.22
C MET A 1 -9.76 -8.66 -13.83
N HIS A 2 -10.29 -8.50 -12.62
CA HIS A 2 -10.85 -7.25 -12.14
C HIS A 2 -10.26 -6.95 -10.77
N LEU A 3 -9.81 -5.72 -10.53
CA LEU A 3 -9.36 -5.24 -9.22
C LEU A 3 -10.45 -4.36 -8.61
N PHE A 4 -10.47 -4.28 -7.29
CA PHE A 4 -11.33 -3.36 -6.57
C PHE A 4 -10.56 -2.09 -6.26
N ALA A 5 -11.17 -0.95 -6.53
CA ALA A 5 -10.72 0.36 -6.06
C ALA A 5 -11.94 1.27 -5.92
N PRO A 6 -11.85 2.36 -5.13
CA PRO A 6 -12.88 3.40 -5.11
C PRO A 6 -13.16 3.93 -6.53
N GLU A 7 -14.39 4.34 -6.81
CA GLU A 7 -14.79 4.81 -8.14
C GLU A 7 -13.89 5.95 -8.65
N LEU A 8 -13.57 6.89 -7.76
CA LEU A 8 -12.72 8.04 -8.07
C LEU A 8 -11.31 7.64 -8.54
N TYR A 9 -10.76 6.53 -8.05
CA TYR A 9 -9.47 6.01 -8.53
C TYR A 9 -9.49 5.72 -10.03
N TRP A 10 -10.58 5.15 -10.53
CA TRP A 10 -10.72 4.80 -11.95
C TRP A 10 -10.87 6.04 -12.83
N SER A 11 -11.36 7.15 -12.27
CA SER A 11 -11.48 8.45 -12.97
C SER A 11 -10.22 9.32 -12.93
N LEU A 12 -9.17 8.91 -12.20
CA LEU A 12 -7.93 9.70 -12.14
C LEU A 12 -7.25 9.79 -13.51
N THR A 13 -6.81 10.99 -13.87
CA THR A 13 -5.93 11.18 -15.02
C THR A 13 -4.56 10.54 -14.74
N PRO A 14 -3.79 10.17 -15.79
CA PRO A 14 -2.45 9.62 -15.61
C PRO A 14 -1.52 10.51 -14.79
N GLU A 15 -1.66 11.82 -14.92
CA GLU A 15 -0.85 12.82 -14.21
C GLU A 15 -1.13 12.78 -12.70
N ILE A 16 -2.41 12.87 -12.31
CA ILE A 16 -2.82 12.81 -10.90
C ILE A 16 -2.47 11.45 -10.30
N ARG A 17 -2.61 10.36 -11.07
CA ARG A 17 -2.24 9.03 -10.63
C ARG A 17 -0.75 8.93 -10.32
N THR A 18 0.11 9.57 -11.13
CA THR A 18 1.56 9.58 -10.93
C THR A 18 1.98 10.45 -9.76
N GLU A 19 1.23 11.51 -9.47
CA GLU A 19 1.46 12.37 -8.30
C GLU A 19 1.09 11.67 -6.98
N ILE A 20 -0.02 10.94 -6.97
CA ILE A 20 -0.53 10.28 -5.77
C ILE A 20 0.16 8.92 -5.53
N CYS A 21 0.37 8.14 -6.58
CA CYS A 21 0.87 6.76 -6.46
C CYS A 21 2.39 6.73 -6.65
N ASN A 22 3.11 6.19 -5.67
CA ASN A 22 4.57 6.04 -5.70
C ASN A 22 5.00 4.59 -5.94
N GLY A 23 4.06 3.69 -6.21
CA GLY A 23 4.29 2.26 -6.44
C GLY A 23 4.29 1.46 -5.13
N CYS A 24 4.85 0.24 -5.12
CA CYS A 24 4.87 -0.57 -3.88
C CYS A 24 5.88 -0.10 -2.82
N GLY A 25 6.50 1.07 -3.03
CA GLY A 25 7.54 1.65 -2.19
C GLY A 25 7.07 2.94 -1.53
N LEU A 26 7.41 3.09 -0.25
CA LEU A 26 7.20 4.32 0.50
C LEU A 26 8.28 5.33 0.12
N ALA A 27 7.89 6.53 -0.32
CA ALA A 27 8.80 7.66 -0.56
C ALA A 27 9.68 8.05 0.67
N LEU A 28 9.37 7.52 1.86
CA LEU A 28 10.09 7.78 3.12
C LEU A 28 10.54 6.52 3.88
N ALA A 29 10.30 5.30 3.38
CA ALA A 29 10.81 4.12 4.09
C ALA A 29 12.26 3.85 3.68
N LYS A 30 13.14 3.64 4.68
CA LYS A 30 14.44 2.95 4.52
C LYS A 30 14.32 1.51 3.98
N PHE A 31 13.11 1.08 3.62
CA PHE A 31 12.77 -0.20 3.00
C PHE A 31 12.44 -0.01 1.51
N ASP A 32 13.28 0.72 0.79
CA ASP A 32 13.23 0.97 -0.67
C ASP A 32 13.48 -0.30 -1.52
N PHE A 33 13.07 -1.45 -0.99
CA PHE A 33 13.26 -2.77 -1.56
C PHE A 33 12.03 -3.65 -1.32
N VAL A 34 10.85 -3.06 -1.36
CA VAL A 34 9.60 -3.81 -1.51
C VAL A 34 9.37 -3.95 -3.01
N PRO A 35 9.82 -5.06 -3.65
CA PRO A 35 9.74 -5.18 -5.10
C PRO A 35 8.28 -5.10 -5.56
N ASN A 36 8.04 -4.37 -6.65
CA ASN A 36 6.78 -4.37 -7.41
C ASN A 36 6.44 -5.74 -8.01
N HIS A 37 7.22 -6.76 -7.70
CA HIS A 37 7.10 -8.10 -8.23
C HIS A 37 7.12 -9.15 -7.12
N ILE A 38 6.14 -10.06 -7.14
CA ILE A 38 6.11 -11.26 -6.32
C ILE A 38 6.41 -12.46 -7.22
N TYR A 39 7.65 -12.97 -7.17
CA TYR A 39 8.08 -14.12 -7.97
C TYR A 39 7.69 -13.98 -9.46
N GLY A 40 8.09 -12.86 -10.07
CA GLY A 40 7.80 -12.53 -11.47
C GLY A 40 6.38 -12.04 -11.78
N LEU A 41 5.48 -11.96 -10.78
CA LEU A 41 4.17 -11.32 -10.95
C LEU A 41 4.26 -9.84 -10.59
N CYS A 42 3.97 -8.95 -11.54
CA CYS A 42 3.82 -7.52 -11.28
C CYS A 42 2.59 -7.26 -10.39
N ILE A 43 2.75 -6.46 -9.34
CA ILE A 43 1.69 -6.07 -8.39
C ILE A 43 1.46 -4.56 -8.33
N SER A 44 2.04 -3.78 -9.26
CA SER A 44 1.98 -2.32 -9.25
C SER A 44 0.55 -1.77 -9.19
N ASP A 45 -0.40 -2.39 -9.89
CA ASP A 45 -1.80 -1.94 -9.85
C ASP A 45 -2.41 -2.05 -8.45
N ALA A 46 -2.07 -3.11 -7.70
CA ALA A 46 -2.55 -3.25 -6.32
C ALA A 46 -1.93 -2.21 -5.40
N CYS A 47 -0.66 -1.84 -5.63
CA CYS A 47 0.05 -0.84 -4.86
C CYS A 47 -0.46 0.58 -5.15
N ASN A 48 -0.71 0.93 -6.41
CA ASN A 48 -1.28 2.23 -6.77
C ASN A 48 -2.67 2.45 -6.17
N ILE A 49 -3.50 1.40 -6.14
CA ILE A 49 -4.81 1.47 -5.46
C ILE A 49 -4.63 1.69 -3.96
N HIS A 50 -3.67 1.00 -3.33
CA HIS A 50 -3.35 1.15 -1.91
C HIS A 50 -2.87 2.57 -1.58
N ASP A 51 -1.92 3.10 -2.35
CA ASP A 51 -1.41 4.48 -2.22
C ASP A 51 -2.53 5.50 -2.33
N TYR A 52 -3.42 5.34 -3.32
CA TYR A 52 -4.57 6.23 -3.47
C TYR A 52 -5.51 6.18 -2.26
N MET A 53 -5.85 4.98 -1.78
CA MET A 53 -6.69 4.82 -0.60
C MET A 53 -6.02 5.41 0.65
N TYR A 54 -4.70 5.28 0.76
CA TYR A 54 -3.91 5.95 1.79
C TYR A 54 -3.96 7.47 1.64
N HIS A 55 -3.91 8.01 0.43
CA HIS A 55 -3.95 9.45 0.20
C HIS A 55 -5.30 10.05 0.63
N VAL A 56 -6.42 9.42 0.28
CA VAL A 56 -7.76 9.96 0.55
C VAL A 56 -8.37 9.56 1.89
N GLY A 57 -7.90 8.49 2.53
CA GLY A 57 -8.45 8.02 3.80
C GLY A 57 -8.12 8.96 4.97
N GLU A 58 -8.99 9.07 5.95
CA GLU A 58 -8.82 10.01 7.08
C GLU A 58 -8.88 9.32 8.45
N THR A 59 -9.32 8.06 8.48
CA THR A 59 -9.55 7.31 9.70
C THR A 59 -8.73 6.02 9.74
N LEU A 60 -8.57 5.45 10.95
CA LEU A 60 -7.96 4.12 11.09
C LEU A 60 -8.74 3.06 10.32
N ALA A 61 -10.07 3.18 10.26
CA ALA A 61 -10.92 2.27 9.48
C ALA A 61 -10.60 2.34 7.98
N ASP A 62 -10.33 3.53 7.43
CA ASP A 62 -9.94 3.69 6.02
C ASP A 62 -8.59 3.04 5.75
N LYS A 63 -7.64 3.16 6.69
CA LYS A 63 -6.35 2.46 6.60
C LYS A 63 -6.54 0.94 6.58
N GLU A 64 -7.34 0.41 7.50
CA GLU A 64 -7.64 -1.02 7.58
C GLU A 64 -8.37 -1.53 6.32
N GLU A 65 -9.24 -0.71 5.75
CA GLU A 65 -9.85 -1.01 4.45
C GLU A 65 -8.81 -1.05 3.34
N ALA A 66 -7.96 -0.02 3.23
CA ALA A 66 -6.89 0.05 2.24
C ALA A 66 -5.98 -1.18 2.30
N ASP A 67 -5.51 -1.57 3.50
CA ASP A 67 -4.65 -2.72 3.70
C ASP A 67 -5.34 -4.04 3.27
N ARG A 68 -6.62 -4.22 3.60
CA ARG A 68 -7.41 -5.39 3.16
C ARG A 68 -7.62 -5.41 1.65
N VAL A 69 -7.92 -4.26 1.05
CA VAL A 69 -8.07 -4.11 -0.40
C VAL A 69 -6.78 -4.45 -1.13
N PHE A 70 -5.64 -4.03 -0.58
CA PHE A 70 -4.32 -4.34 -1.13
C PHE A 70 -4.08 -5.86 -1.20
N LEU A 71 -4.32 -6.57 -0.10
CA LEU A 71 -4.24 -8.03 -0.07
C LEU A 71 -5.17 -8.68 -1.09
N ASN A 72 -6.45 -8.28 -1.10
CA ASN A 72 -7.46 -8.84 -2.00
C ASN A 72 -7.11 -8.64 -3.47
N ASN A 73 -6.57 -7.46 -3.83
CA ASN A 73 -6.12 -7.18 -5.18
C ASN A 73 -4.89 -8.01 -5.57
N MET A 74 -3.90 -8.14 -4.68
CA MET A 74 -2.77 -9.05 -4.91
C MET A 74 -3.26 -10.49 -5.13
N LEU A 75 -4.20 -10.98 -4.33
CA LEU A 75 -4.77 -12.32 -4.51
C LEU A 75 -5.48 -12.47 -5.87
N ARG A 76 -6.24 -11.46 -6.32
CA ARG A 76 -6.86 -11.48 -7.66
C ARG A 76 -5.84 -11.52 -8.80
N LEU A 77 -4.75 -10.76 -8.69
CA LEU A 77 -3.62 -10.80 -9.64
C LEU A 77 -2.98 -12.20 -9.66
N ILE A 78 -2.77 -12.79 -8.48
CA ILE A 78 -2.21 -14.13 -8.34
C ILE A 78 -3.14 -15.19 -8.94
N GLU A 79 -4.45 -15.06 -8.75
CA GLU A 79 -5.43 -16.01 -9.29
C GLU A 79 -5.55 -15.95 -10.81
N ALA A 80 -5.39 -14.76 -11.40
CA ALA A 80 -5.41 -14.59 -12.84
C ALA A 80 -4.20 -15.24 -13.54
N GLY A 81 -3.10 -15.46 -12.82
CA GLY A 81 -1.95 -16.19 -13.33
C GLY A 81 -2.16 -17.71 -13.36
N THR A 82 -1.27 -18.43 -14.04
CA THR A 82 -1.25 -19.90 -14.07
C THR A 82 -0.02 -20.43 -13.32
N GLY A 83 -0.13 -21.64 -12.74
CA GLY A 83 1.01 -22.43 -12.28
C GLY A 83 1.23 -22.57 -10.77
N TRP A 84 2.23 -23.38 -10.43
CA TRP A 84 2.61 -23.80 -9.08
C TRP A 84 3.11 -22.65 -8.18
N LEU A 85 3.56 -21.54 -8.77
CA LEU A 85 4.03 -20.36 -8.03
C LEU A 85 2.94 -19.66 -7.22
N LYS A 86 1.65 -19.92 -7.48
CA LYS A 86 0.53 -19.29 -6.75
C LYS A 86 0.68 -19.42 -5.23
N ILE A 87 1.06 -20.59 -4.72
CA ILE A 87 1.20 -20.83 -3.28
C ILE A 87 2.26 -19.90 -2.67
N PHE A 88 3.42 -19.79 -3.33
CA PHE A 88 4.49 -18.90 -2.89
C PHE A 88 4.07 -17.43 -2.99
N ARG A 89 3.41 -17.06 -4.09
CA ARG A 89 2.92 -15.69 -4.28
C ARG A 89 1.91 -15.28 -3.21
N ARG A 90 0.95 -16.16 -2.85
CA ARG A 90 -0.01 -15.90 -1.77
C ARG A 90 0.69 -15.70 -0.42
N ARG A 91 1.67 -16.57 -0.09
CA ARG A 91 2.48 -16.42 1.12
C ARG A 91 3.21 -15.08 1.18
N ARG A 92 3.77 -14.63 0.06
CA ARG A 92 4.45 -13.33 -0.01
C ARG A 92 3.46 -12.16 0.05
N ALA A 93 2.29 -12.25 -0.58
CA ALA A 93 1.23 -11.24 -0.48
C ALA A 93 0.75 -11.05 0.97
N LEU A 94 0.65 -12.13 1.75
CA LEU A 94 0.37 -12.02 3.20
C LEU A 94 1.47 -11.26 3.95
N LYS A 95 2.74 -11.44 3.60
CA LYS A 95 3.83 -10.66 4.20
C LYS A 95 3.77 -9.16 3.88
N TYR A 96 3.29 -8.80 2.70
CA TYR A 96 3.06 -7.41 2.34
C TYR A 96 1.91 -6.82 3.17
N TYR A 97 0.82 -7.56 3.29
CA TYR A 97 -0.31 -7.18 4.15
C TYR A 97 0.11 -7.00 5.61
N GLU A 98 0.81 -7.99 6.20
CA GLU A 98 1.35 -7.90 7.55
C GLU A 98 2.24 -6.65 7.74
N ALA A 99 3.07 -6.31 6.73
CA ALA A 99 3.94 -5.15 6.78
C ALA A 99 3.16 -3.82 6.79
N VAL A 100 2.16 -3.64 5.92
CA VAL A 100 1.37 -2.38 5.90
C VAL A 100 0.46 -2.26 7.13
N THR A 101 -0.04 -3.37 7.67
CA THR A 101 -0.81 -3.38 8.92
C THR A 101 0.07 -3.01 10.10
N ALA A 102 1.26 -3.62 10.25
CA ALA A 102 2.14 -3.39 11.38
C ALA A 102 2.91 -2.06 11.33
N PHE A 103 3.33 -1.63 10.13
CA PHE A 103 4.29 -0.53 9.95
C PHE A 103 3.79 0.59 9.02
N GLY A 104 2.61 0.46 8.43
CA GLY A 104 2.08 1.45 7.48
C GLY A 104 1.45 2.68 8.15
N GLY A 105 1.41 2.77 9.48
CA GLY A 105 0.83 3.90 10.21
C GLY A 105 1.47 5.26 9.85
N PRO A 106 2.81 5.42 9.96
CA PRO A 106 3.48 6.67 9.61
C PRO A 106 3.20 7.15 8.18
N ALA A 107 3.13 6.20 7.23
CA ALA A 107 2.79 6.48 5.84
C ALA A 107 1.36 6.99 5.68
N PHE A 108 0.40 6.28 6.27
CA PHE A 108 -1.00 6.64 6.21
C PHE A 108 -1.26 8.02 6.81
N TRP A 109 -0.62 8.37 7.92
CA TRP A 109 -0.82 9.65 8.61
C TRP A 109 0.06 10.79 8.09
N SER A 110 0.94 10.53 7.12
CA SER A 110 1.85 11.53 6.55
C SER A 110 1.06 12.69 5.95
N GLY A 111 1.32 13.91 6.42
CA GLY A 111 0.63 15.12 5.96
C GLY A 111 -0.79 15.32 6.50
N LYS A 112 -1.29 14.44 7.38
CA LYS A 112 -2.66 14.52 7.93
C LYS A 112 -2.74 15.04 9.36
N ASN A 113 -1.67 14.85 10.14
CA ASN A 113 -1.60 15.36 11.51
C ASN A 113 -1.30 16.86 11.51
N ALA A 114 -1.94 17.62 12.40
CA ALA A 114 -1.69 19.04 12.53
C ALA A 114 -0.31 19.30 13.14
N ALA A 115 0.39 20.33 12.66
CA ALA A 115 1.70 20.72 13.20
C ALA A 115 1.65 20.98 14.72
N SER A 116 0.51 21.45 15.22
CA SER A 116 0.26 21.70 16.65
C SER A 116 0.18 20.44 17.51
N GLU A 117 0.00 19.25 16.92
CA GLU A 117 -0.06 17.97 17.62
C GLU A 117 1.34 17.38 17.87
N PHE A 118 2.36 17.82 17.11
CA PHE A 118 3.73 17.37 17.31
C PHE A 118 4.38 18.07 18.51
N ARG A 119 5.19 17.32 19.26
CA ARG A 119 5.98 17.80 20.39
C ARG A 119 7.39 17.23 20.27
N GLU A 120 8.40 18.05 20.46
CA GLU A 120 9.77 17.57 20.62
C GLU A 120 9.91 16.90 21.99
N VAL A 121 10.56 15.74 22.01
CA VAL A 121 10.90 15.02 23.23
C VAL A 121 12.39 14.72 23.19
N GLU A 122 13.08 14.91 24.31
CA GLU A 122 14.49 14.57 24.42
C GLU A 122 14.68 13.06 24.20
N ALA A 123 15.61 12.69 23.31
CA ALA A 123 15.94 11.30 23.08
C ALA A 123 16.59 10.71 24.33
N ILE A 124 15.99 9.68 24.91
CA ILE A 124 16.61 8.91 25.99
C ILE A 124 17.78 8.12 25.38
N THR A 125 18.98 8.64 25.51
CA THR A 125 20.22 7.90 25.23
C THR A 125 20.53 7.01 26.43
N ASN A 126 20.49 5.69 26.23
CA ASN A 126 21.02 4.70 27.18
C ASN A 126 22.55 4.65 27.11
#